data_AF-A0A941CQV0-F1
#
_entry.id   AF-A0A941CQV0-F1
#
_cell.length_a   1.000
_cell.length_b   1.000
_cell.length_c   1.000
_cell.angle_alpha   90.00
_cell.angle_beta   90.00
_cell.angle_gamma   90.00
#
_symmetry.space_group_name_H-M   'P 1'
#
loop_
_entity.id
_entity.type
_entity.pdbx_description
1 polymer ?
#
loop_
_entity_poly.entity_id
_entity_poly.type
_entity_poly.pdbx_seq_one_letter_code
_entity_poly.pdbx_strand_id
1 'polypeptide(L)'
;MDYKFKMEKILDYKNSVEKSRTEDYLKASHHLAKEKDELEQLTLAYDKQNQEKKGDLSQMKMQFLYKEKLKTALFHQEKKVEVLSTRVEDARGNLIEARKDRKIMENLKEKDRERYRMEILASEQKELDDLSIMKYAR
;
A
#
# COMPACT_ATOMS: atom_id res chain seq x y z
N MET A 1 -14.09 24.07 27.03
CA MET A 1 -14.51 22.66 26.86
C MET A 1 -13.60 22.01 25.83
N ASP A 2 -13.17 20.77 26.04
CA ASP A 2 -12.28 20.08 25.10
C ASP A 2 -13.08 19.31 24.03
N TYR A 3 -12.65 19.44 22.77
CA TYR A 3 -13.28 18.75 21.64
C TYR A 3 -12.99 17.24 21.68
N LYS A 4 -14.03 16.41 21.55
CA LYS A 4 -13.90 14.96 21.44
C LYS A 4 -14.71 14.41 20.27
N PHE A 5 -14.02 13.79 19.32
CA PHE A 5 -14.67 13.16 18.18
C PHE A 5 -15.33 11.84 18.61
N LYS A 6 -16.62 11.69 18.31
CA LYS A 6 -17.42 10.52 18.72
C LYS A 6 -16.91 9.19 18.13
N MET A 7 -16.30 9.24 16.94
CA MET A 7 -15.84 8.05 16.21
C MET A 7 -14.32 7.87 16.24
N GLU A 8 -13.63 8.42 17.24
CA GLU A 8 -12.16 8.35 17.36
C GLU A 8 -11.65 6.90 17.31
N LYS A 9 -12.28 5.98 18.04
CA LYS A 9 -11.90 4.54 18.03
C LYS A 9 -12.01 3.90 16.64
N ILE A 10 -12.98 4.34 15.82
CA ILE A 10 -13.17 3.83 14.46
C ILE A 10 -12.07 4.36 13.55
N LEU A 11 -11.70 5.64 13.71
CA LEU A 11 -10.57 6.24 13.00
C LEU A 11 -9.25 5.54 13.35
N ASP A 12 -9.01 5.25 14.63
CA ASP A 12 -7.84 4.50 15.09
C ASP A 12 -7.79 3.08 14.51
N TYR A 13 -8.94 2.40 14.48
CA TYR A 13 -9.04 1.10 13.81
C TYR A 13 -8.68 1.21 12.33
N LYS A 14 -9.24 2.18 11.59
CA LYS A 14 -8.91 2.38 10.17
C LYS A 14 -7.44 2.74 9.95
N ASN A 15 -6.83 3.51 10.85
CA ASN A 15 -5.38 3.75 10.84
C ASN A 15 -4.59 2.44 10.97
N SER A 16 -4.98 1.56 11.89
CA SER A 16 -4.32 0.27 12.07
C SER A 16 -4.49 -0.65 10.85
N VAL A 17 -5.66 -0.64 10.21
CA VAL A 17 -5.92 -1.38 8.97
C VAL A 17 -5.04 -0.86 7.84
N GLU A 18 -4.95 0.45 7.62
CA GLU A 18 -4.05 1.00 6.59
C GLU A 18 -2.59 0.62 6.83
N LYS A 19 -2.11 0.69 8.08
CA LYS A 19 -0.74 0.28 8.42
C LYS A 19 -0.50 -1.19 8.06
N SER A 20 -1.42 -2.07 8.46
CA SER A 20 -1.38 -3.50 8.13
C SER A 20 -1.35 -3.73 6.60
N ARG A 21 -2.21 -3.05 5.83
CA ARG A 21 -2.20 -3.16 4.36
C ARG A 21 -0.95 -2.58 3.71
N THR A 22 -0.35 -1.56 4.32
CA THR A 22 0.93 -1.01 3.86
C THR A 22 2.04 -2.04 4.04
N GLU A 23 2.11 -2.71 5.18
CA GLU A 23 3.08 -3.78 5.41
C GLU A 23 2.88 -4.96 4.45
N ASP A 24 1.63 -5.38 4.21
CA ASP A 24 1.30 -6.45 3.26
C ASP A 24 1.81 -6.11 1.85
N TYR A 25 1.53 -4.88 1.39
CA TYR A 25 1.98 -4.39 0.09
C TYR A 25 3.52 -4.34 -0.01
N LEU A 26 4.20 -3.85 1.03
CA LEU A 26 5.66 -3.77 1.06
C LEU A 26 6.30 -5.17 1.03
N LYS A 27 5.79 -6.11 1.81
CA LYS A 27 6.26 -7.51 1.83
C LYS A 27 6.08 -8.16 0.45
N ALA A 28 4.90 -8.01 -0.16
CA ALA A 28 4.63 -8.55 -1.49
C ALA A 28 5.54 -7.92 -2.56
N SER A 29 5.71 -6.60 -2.52
CA SER A 29 6.54 -5.86 -3.48
C SER A 29 8.01 -6.22 -3.38
N HIS A 30 8.52 -6.37 -2.14
CA HIS A 30 9.89 -6.79 -1.92
C HIS A 30 10.14 -8.22 -2.42
N HIS A 31 9.21 -9.13 -2.16
CA HIS A 31 9.30 -10.49 -2.68
C HIS A 31 9.28 -10.50 -4.21
N LEU A 32 8.37 -9.76 -4.85
CA LEU A 32 8.34 -9.66 -6.31
C LEU A 32 9.64 -9.09 -6.88
N ALA A 33 10.22 -8.06 -6.25
CA ALA A 33 11.48 -7.47 -6.69
C ALA A 33 12.63 -8.48 -6.68
N LYS A 34 12.74 -9.29 -5.61
CA LYS A 34 13.73 -10.36 -5.51
C LYS A 34 13.56 -11.40 -6.62
N GLU A 35 12.33 -11.82 -6.87
CA GLU A 35 12.04 -12.85 -7.87
C GLU A 35 12.24 -12.35 -9.32
N LYS A 36 12.07 -11.04 -9.55
CA LYS A 36 12.42 -10.40 -10.82
C LYS A 36 13.94 -10.34 -11.02
N ASP A 37 14.71 -10.04 -9.98
CA ASP A 37 16.17 -10.11 -10.05
C ASP A 37 16.65 -11.53 -10.35
N GLU A 38 16.10 -12.55 -9.68
CA GLU A 38 16.39 -13.97 -9.99
C GLU A 38 16.05 -14.32 -11.45
N LEU A 39 14.93 -13.82 -11.99
CA LEU A 39 14.56 -14.00 -13.40
C LEU A 39 15.57 -13.35 -14.36
N GLU A 40 16.03 -12.14 -14.03
CA GLU A 40 17.03 -11.42 -14.82
C GLU A 40 18.35 -12.20 -14.85
N GLN A 41 18.82 -12.70 -13.70
CA GLN A 41 20.03 -13.53 -13.62
C GLN A 41 19.91 -14.82 -14.45
N LEU A 42 18.76 -15.50 -14.41
CA LEU A 42 18.50 -16.69 -15.24
C LEU A 42 18.49 -16.36 -16.73
N THR A 43 17.95 -15.20 -17.10
CA THR A 43 17.88 -14.74 -18.49
C THR A 43 19.30 -14.47 -19.02
N LEU A 44 20.12 -13.75 -18.24
CA LEU A 44 21.52 -13.52 -18.56
C LEU A 44 22.32 -14.82 -18.70
N ALA A 45 22.09 -15.79 -17.82
CA ALA A 45 22.75 -17.10 -17.90
C ALA A 45 22.33 -17.87 -19.17
N TYR A 46 21.05 -17.85 -19.53
CA TYR A 46 20.54 -18.48 -20.74
C TYR A 46 21.07 -17.82 -22.02
N ASP A 47 21.13 -16.49 -22.06
CA ASP A 47 21.65 -15.74 -23.20
C ASP A 47 23.15 -15.97 -23.38
N LYS A 48 23.91 -16.00 -22.27
CA LYS A 48 25.33 -16.37 -22.31
C LYS A 48 25.51 -17.77 -22.89
N GLN A 49 24.70 -18.74 -22.48
CA GLN A 49 24.75 -20.10 -23.00
C GLN A 49 24.43 -20.17 -24.50
N ASN A 50 23.58 -19.29 -25.02
CA ASN A 50 23.27 -19.20 -26.46
C ASN A 50 24.42 -18.64 -27.29
N GLN A 51 25.31 -17.86 -26.69
CA GLN A 51 26.46 -17.26 -27.35
C GLN A 51 27.72 -18.14 -27.31
N GLU A 52 27.73 -19.21 -26.49
CA GLU A 52 28.86 -20.12 -26.42
C GLU A 52 29.06 -20.91 -27.72
N LYS A 53 30.32 -21.02 -28.16
CA LYS A 53 30.69 -21.83 -29.32
C LYS A 53 30.51 -23.32 -29.00
N LYS A 54 30.04 -24.07 -30.00
CA LYS A 54 29.88 -25.53 -29.92
C LYS A 54 31.27 -26.18 -29.81
N GLY A 55 31.47 -26.94 -28.74
CA GLY A 55 32.65 -27.77 -28.51
C GLY A 55 32.53 -29.16 -29.14
N ASP A 56 33.34 -30.11 -28.66
CA ASP A 56 33.26 -31.52 -29.07
C ASP A 56 31.88 -32.14 -28.75
N LEU A 57 31.53 -33.27 -29.37
CA LEU A 57 30.20 -33.91 -29.28
C LEU A 57 29.72 -34.12 -27.83
N SER A 58 30.63 -34.49 -26.92
CA SER A 58 30.34 -34.63 -25.48
C SER A 58 29.97 -33.29 -24.83
N GLN A 59 30.69 -32.21 -25.18
CA GLN A 59 30.43 -30.86 -24.71
C GLN A 59 29.10 -30.33 -25.26
N MET A 60 28.77 -30.64 -26.51
CA MET A 60 27.47 -30.29 -27.10
C MET A 60 26.30 -30.94 -26.36
N LYS A 61 26.41 -32.22 -25.98
CA LYS A 61 25.36 -32.91 -25.21
C LYS A 61 25.17 -32.29 -23.83
N MET A 62 26.26 -31.94 -23.15
CA MET A 62 26.20 -31.28 -21.84
C MET A 62 25.61 -29.87 -21.94
N GLN A 63 26.02 -29.07 -22.92
CA GLN A 63 25.46 -27.74 -23.18
C GLN A 63 23.96 -27.81 -23.48
N PHE A 64 23.51 -28.80 -24.26
CA PHE A 64 22.10 -29.02 -24.53
C PHE A 64 21.30 -29.29 -23.25
N LEU A 65 21.73 -30.24 -22.42
CA LEU A 65 21.04 -30.57 -21.17
C LEU A 65 21.00 -29.38 -20.20
N TYR A 66 22.09 -28.63 -20.10
CA TYR A 66 22.14 -27.43 -19.27
C TYR A 66 21.20 -26.34 -19.78
N LYS A 67 21.15 -26.14 -21.10
CA LYS A 67 20.23 -25.18 -21.72
C LYS A 67 18.77 -25.54 -21.50
N GLU A 68 18.40 -26.81 -21.62
CA GLU A 68 17.04 -27.27 -21.32
C GLU A 68 16.70 -27.05 -19.83
N LYS A 69 17.64 -27.32 -18.92
CA LYS A 69 17.47 -27.01 -17.49
C LYS A 69 17.22 -25.51 -17.25
N LEU A 70 18.01 -24.63 -17.88
CA LEU A 70 17.83 -23.18 -17.78
C LEU A 70 16.47 -22.74 -18.34
N LYS A 71 16.05 -23.30 -19.47
CA LYS A 71 14.75 -23.02 -20.07
C LYS A 71 13.59 -23.42 -19.15
N THR A 72 13.66 -24.59 -18.53
CA THR A 72 12.67 -25.02 -17.53
C THR A 72 12.67 -24.11 -16.30
N ALA A 73 13.85 -23.71 -15.81
CA ALA A 73 13.97 -22.78 -14.68
C ALA A 73 13.37 -21.41 -15.02
N LEU A 74 13.67 -20.86 -16.20
CA LEU A 74 13.08 -19.61 -16.70
C LEU A 74 11.56 -19.69 -16.74
N PHE A 75 11.00 -20.74 -17.34
CA PHE A 75 9.55 -20.92 -17.42
C PHE A 75 8.88 -20.89 -16.04
N HIS A 76 9.45 -21.62 -15.06
CA HIS A 76 8.90 -21.62 -13.70
C HIS A 76 9.07 -20.28 -13.01
N GLN A 77 10.19 -19.59 -13.22
CA GLN A 77 10.47 -18.30 -12.62
C GLN A 77 9.56 -17.21 -13.19
N GLU A 78 9.32 -17.20 -14.51
CA GLU A 78 8.36 -16.31 -15.16
C GLU A 78 6.96 -16.50 -14.58
N LYS A 79 6.52 -17.75 -14.41
CA LYS A 79 5.22 -18.05 -13.79
C LYS A 79 5.13 -17.60 -12.35
N LYS A 80 6.21 -17.73 -11.58
CA LYS A 80 6.28 -17.23 -10.21
C LYS A 80 6.19 -15.70 -10.16
N VAL A 81 6.91 -15.00 -11.04
CA VAL A 81 6.86 -13.53 -11.17
C VAL A 81 5.47 -13.06 -11.60
N GLU A 82 4.81 -13.77 -12.52
CA GLU A 82 3.44 -13.47 -12.96
C GLU A 82 2.45 -13.53 -11.77
N VAL A 83 2.46 -14.64 -11.03
CA VAL A 83 1.59 -14.82 -9.85
C VAL A 83 1.86 -13.77 -8.78
N LEU A 84 3.13 -13.47 -8.50
CA LEU A 84 3.51 -12.46 -7.52
C LEU A 84 3.14 -11.04 -7.96
N SER A 85 3.20 -10.76 -9.26
CA SER A 85 2.77 -9.47 -9.81
C SER A 85 1.29 -9.23 -9.57
N THR A 86 0.45 -10.24 -9.83
CA THR A 86 -0.99 -10.18 -9.52
C THR A 86 -1.21 -9.95 -8.02
N ARG A 87 -0.50 -10.66 -7.15
CA ARG A 87 -0.62 -10.50 -5.69
C ARG A 87 -0.21 -9.09 -5.22
N VAL A 88 0.80 -8.48 -5.84
CA VAL A 88 1.20 -7.10 -5.54
C VAL A 88 0.12 -6.11 -5.95
N GLU A 89 -0.50 -6.28 -7.11
CA GLU A 89 -1.61 -5.43 -7.55
C GLU A 89 -2.85 -5.59 -6.64
N ASP A 90 -3.17 -6.81 -6.21
CA ASP A 90 -4.25 -7.04 -5.24
C ASP A 90 -3.96 -6.34 -3.89
N ALA A 91 -2.74 -6.49 -3.38
CA ALA A 91 -2.31 -5.82 -2.15
C ALA A 91 -2.35 -4.28 -2.29
N ARG A 92 -1.98 -3.76 -3.46
CA ARG A 92 -2.05 -2.34 -3.80
C ARG A 92 -3.50 -1.84 -3.80
N GLY A 93 -4.41 -2.59 -4.42
CA GLY A 93 -5.85 -2.29 -4.41
C GLY A 93 -6.40 -2.21 -2.98
N ASN A 94 -6.08 -3.20 -2.14
CA ASN A 94 -6.48 -3.21 -0.74
C ASN A 94 -5.93 -2.03 0.07
N LEU A 95 -4.68 -1.62 -0.20
CA LEU A 95 -4.08 -0.44 0.44
C LEU A 95 -4.77 0.86 0.00
N ILE A 96 -5.11 0.99 -1.29
CA ILE A 96 -5.83 2.17 -1.80
C ILE A 96 -7.20 2.30 -1.12
N GLU A 97 -7.95 1.20 -1.00
CA GLU A 97 -9.25 1.22 -0.34
C GLU A 97 -9.12 1.54 1.16
N ALA A 98 -8.16 0.95 1.87
CA ALA A 98 -7.90 1.28 3.27
C ALA A 98 -7.56 2.76 3.48
N ARG A 99 -6.78 3.36 2.57
CA ARG A 99 -6.43 4.78 2.58
C ARG A 99 -7.65 5.68 2.37
N LYS A 100 -8.49 5.35 1.38
CA LYS A 100 -9.74 6.08 1.13
C LYS A 100 -10.63 6.06 2.38
N ASP A 101 -10.81 4.88 2.96
CA ASP A 101 -11.60 4.65 4.16
C ASP A 101 -11.13 5.48 5.35
N ARG A 102 -9.82 5.50 5.63
CA ARG A 102 -9.24 6.36 6.67
C ARG A 102 -9.51 7.82 6.36
N LYS A 103 -9.26 8.25 5.11
CA LYS A 103 -9.39 9.66 4.71
C LYS A 103 -10.82 10.17 4.84
N ILE A 104 -11.82 9.34 4.54
CA ILE A 104 -13.24 9.67 4.77
C ILE A 104 -13.48 9.97 6.25
N MET A 105 -12.96 9.14 7.16
CA MET A 105 -13.13 9.36 8.61
C MET A 105 -12.39 10.59 9.12
N GLU A 106 -11.21 10.90 8.59
CA GLU A 106 -10.50 12.15 8.91
C GLU A 106 -11.30 13.37 8.49
N ASN A 107 -11.84 13.37 7.27
CA ASN A 107 -12.66 14.48 6.77
C ASN A 107 -13.93 14.63 7.62
N LEU A 108 -14.52 13.53 8.09
CA LEU A 108 -15.68 13.57 8.99
C LEU A 108 -15.31 14.21 10.34
N LYS A 109 -14.16 13.86 10.91
CA LYS A 109 -13.64 14.44 12.15
C LYS A 109 -13.36 15.93 12.01
N GLU A 110 -12.80 16.35 10.88
CA GLU A 110 -12.54 17.76 10.59
C GLU A 110 -13.84 18.58 10.55
N LYS A 111 -14.83 18.13 9.77
CA LYS A 111 -16.16 18.77 9.72
C LYS A 111 -16.86 18.82 11.08
N ASP A 112 -16.70 17.76 11.87
CA ASP A 112 -17.27 17.70 13.22
C ASP A 112 -16.62 18.71 14.17
N ARG A 113 -15.30 18.87 14.07
CA ARG A 113 -14.56 19.89 14.81
C ARG A 113 -14.95 21.31 14.38
N GLU A 114 -15.18 21.55 13.10
CA GLU A 114 -15.66 22.84 12.60
C GLU A 114 -17.04 23.17 13.17
N ARG A 115 -17.98 22.23 13.16
CA ARG A 115 -19.30 22.41 13.78
C ARG A 115 -19.19 22.74 15.27
N TYR A 116 -18.39 21.97 16.01
CA TYR A 116 -18.17 22.21 17.44
C TYR A 116 -17.65 23.63 17.71
N ARG A 117 -16.71 24.12 16.90
CA ARG A 117 -16.20 25.50 17.03
C ARG A 117 -17.29 26.53 16.76
N MET A 118 -18.10 26.33 15.73
CA MET A 118 -19.21 27.24 15.41
C MET A 118 -20.25 27.27 16.53
N GLU A 119 -20.56 26.12 17.14
CA GLU A 119 -21.49 26.02 18.27
C GLU A 119 -20.98 26.76 19.50
N ILE A 120 -19.68 26.64 19.83
CA ILE A 120 -19.06 27.42 20.92
C ILE A 120 -19.17 28.91 20.63
N LEU A 121 -18.74 29.37 19.45
CA LEU A 121 -18.79 30.79 19.11
C LEU A 121 -20.21 31.35 19.15
N ALA A 122 -21.20 30.59 18.67
CA ALA A 122 -22.60 30.97 18.74
C ALA A 122 -23.11 31.04 20.19
N SER A 123 -22.68 30.12 21.06
CA SER A 123 -23.04 30.15 22.48
C SER A 123 -22.41 31.34 23.21
N GLU A 124 -21.13 31.63 22.96
CA GLU A 124 -20.41 32.76 23.56
C GLU A 124 -21.03 34.10 23.11
N GLN A 125 -21.37 34.23 21.83
CA GLN A 125 -22.04 35.43 21.32
C GLN A 125 -23.40 35.64 21.99
N LYS A 126 -24.19 34.58 22.16
CA LYS A 126 -25.49 34.67 22.84
C LYS A 126 -25.35 35.11 24.30
N GLU A 127 -24.35 34.59 25.01
CA GLU A 127 -24.07 35.01 26.39
C GLU A 127 -23.67 36.49 26.48
N LEU A 128 -22.88 36.99 25.52
CA LEU A 128 -22.51 38.41 25.44
C LEU A 128 -23.71 39.33 25.17
N ASP A 129 -24.61 38.90 24.27
CA ASP A 129 -25.83 39.64 23.95
C ASP A 129 -26.76 39.70 25.17
N ASP A 130 -26.96 38.58 25.86
CA ASP A 130 -27.78 38.50 27.08
C ASP A 130 -27.22 39.40 28.20
N LEU A 131 -25.90 39.42 28.41
CA LEU A 131 -25.22 40.32 29.36
C LEU A 131 -25.41 41.80 28.98
N SER A 132 -25.38 42.12 27.68
CA SER A 132 -25.55 43.48 27.18
C SER A 132 -26.97 43.99 27.42
N ILE A 133 -27.98 43.14 27.19
CA ILE A 133 -29.39 43.44 27.50
C ILE A 133 -29.57 43.67 29.01
N MET A 134 -29.01 42.81 29.87
CA MET A 134 -29.09 42.98 31.32
C MET A 134 -28.43 44.26 31.83
N LYS A 135 -27.32 44.69 31.22
CA LYS A 135 -26.66 45.96 31.55
C LYS A 135 -27.47 47.18 31.11
N TYR A 136 -28.17 47.10 29.98
CA TYR A 136 -28.97 48.21 29.44
C TYR A 136 -30.34 48.34 30.14
N ALA A 137 -30.89 47.24 30.65
CA ALA A 137 -32.16 47.22 31.38
C ALA A 137 -32.07 47.73 32.83
N ARG A 138 -30.88 48.17 33.28
CA ARG A 138 -30.60 48.64 34.63
C ARG A 138 -30.27 50.13 34.63
#